data_AF-A0A7S0GX05-F1
#
_entry.id   AF-A0A7S0GX05-F1
#
_cell.length_a   1.000
_cell.length_b   1.000
_cell.length_c   1.000
_cell.angle_alpha   90.00
_cell.angle_beta   90.00
_cell.angle_gamma   90.00
#
_symmetry.space_group_name_H-M   'P 1'
#
loop_
_entity.id
_entity.type
_entity.pdbx_description
1 polymer ?
#
loop_
_entity_poly.entity_id
_entity_poly.type
_entity_poly.pdbx_seq_one_letter_code
_entity_poly.pdbx_strand_id
1 'polypeptide(L)'
;RTHVRLAVALIALASLCLLGVSAGNTRPGISARLGAGAVARKRGHLRGFPMVRALVAPGQEATLKVVENNWEAYHANGRDALVPLYLPDVSLWPDGGGFAELSAVIGGERDLEEGTVISYLKMLDRKHAQAELGYEPDEHHEKQKLVPAALVDGMEDFASASLGHLAAWLEAKKLKKKSLIVNDWKTLIANHMGPPEDFDLFIMSFLNKGPKKWDVLFLDKGERGVDPEALKKPFATFRNDEWSEPYLVFRNRAAGVAGASFYMVSESFLKKVPSLLAQFQFTAVDGWLSTLCRDGQLKCFSHMRRDWFFGFTPEHLKGHHPPDARVVPTAELLFEAGGVIRDSEKTFSGDETKKGEEAGEGPGLGTAKKAPKKKRERKVSRAAALGWAPLDASDDGAR
;
A
#
# COMPACT_ATOMS: atom_id res chain seq x y z
N ARG A 1 55.29 17.51 8.95
CA ARG A 1 54.06 16.69 9.14
C ARG A 1 52.89 17.51 8.62
N THR A 2 52.73 17.52 7.31
CA THR A 2 52.04 18.59 6.57
C THR A 2 51.09 18.02 5.52
N HIS A 3 50.59 16.80 5.74
CA HIS A 3 49.71 16.08 4.80
C HIS A 3 48.45 15.46 5.42
N VAL A 4 48.05 15.86 6.64
CA VAL A 4 46.80 15.34 7.25
C VAL A 4 45.71 16.42 7.41
N ARG A 5 46.03 17.70 7.15
CA ARG A 5 45.05 18.80 7.22
C ARG A 5 44.42 19.20 5.89
N LEU A 6 44.71 18.48 4.80
CA LEU A 6 44.09 18.73 3.48
C LEU A 6 42.94 17.76 3.13
N ALA A 7 42.72 16.70 3.91
CA ALA A 7 41.67 15.71 3.63
C ALA A 7 40.31 16.03 4.27
N VAL A 8 40.27 16.93 5.26
CA VAL A 8 39.03 17.31 5.96
C VAL A 8 38.32 18.50 5.28
N ALA A 9 39.00 19.23 4.40
CA ALA A 9 38.40 20.35 3.67
C ALA A 9 37.80 19.96 2.30
N LEU A 10 38.00 18.73 1.82
CA LEU A 10 37.50 18.26 0.52
C LEU A 10 36.27 17.34 0.61
N ILE A 11 35.85 16.92 1.81
CA ILE A 11 34.59 16.19 2.04
C ILE A 11 33.45 17.14 2.44
N ALA A 12 33.76 18.35 2.92
CA ALA A 12 32.78 19.39 3.22
C ALA A 12 32.30 20.20 1.99
N LEU A 13 32.84 19.94 0.79
CA LEU A 13 32.44 20.58 -0.47
C LEU A 13 31.71 19.63 -1.45
N ALA A 14 31.47 18.38 -1.04
CA ALA A 14 30.67 17.41 -1.81
C ALA A 14 29.25 17.21 -1.27
N SER A 15 28.89 17.82 -0.14
CA SER A 15 27.54 17.72 0.47
C SER A 15 26.69 18.98 0.33
N LEU A 16 27.06 19.90 -0.57
CA LEU A 16 26.30 21.13 -0.84
C LEU A 16 26.09 21.34 -2.36
N CYS A 17 25.64 20.31 -3.07
CA CYS A 17 25.28 20.40 -4.50
C CYS A 17 24.08 19.52 -4.92
N LEU A 18 23.16 19.17 -4.00
CA LEU A 18 21.89 18.50 -4.34
C LEU A 18 20.63 19.25 -3.89
N LEU A 19 20.78 20.52 -3.50
CA LEU A 19 19.67 21.46 -3.34
C LEU A 19 19.87 22.59 -4.37
N GLY A 20 19.10 22.54 -5.46
CA GLY A 20 18.93 23.69 -6.35
C GLY A 20 19.42 23.54 -7.79
N VAL A 21 18.83 22.64 -8.58
CA VAL A 21 18.64 22.86 -10.03
C VAL A 21 17.30 22.26 -10.47
N SER A 22 16.26 23.07 -10.51
CA SER A 22 15.15 22.95 -11.47
C SER A 22 14.24 24.19 -11.38
N ALA A 23 14.82 25.35 -11.66
CA ALA A 23 14.07 26.50 -12.15
C ALA A 23 14.78 26.96 -13.43
N GLY A 24 14.05 26.95 -14.56
CA GLY A 24 14.52 27.56 -15.82
C GLY A 24 14.96 26.59 -16.92
N ASN A 25 14.05 25.76 -17.44
CA ASN A 25 13.99 25.56 -18.88
C ASN A 25 12.54 25.33 -19.32
N THR A 26 11.90 26.42 -19.72
CA THR A 26 10.58 26.47 -20.32
C THR A 26 10.57 25.78 -21.68
N ARG A 27 9.87 24.63 -21.79
CA ARG A 27 9.22 24.15 -23.02
C ARG A 27 7.84 23.58 -22.66
N PRO A 28 6.83 23.77 -23.53
CA PRO A 28 5.44 23.90 -23.13
C PRO A 28 4.78 22.53 -22.91
N GLY A 29 4.12 22.36 -21.78
CA GLY A 29 3.33 21.16 -21.46
C GLY A 29 2.94 21.03 -19.98
N ILE A 30 3.60 21.78 -19.09
CA ILE A 30 3.39 21.67 -17.63
C ILE A 30 2.38 22.71 -17.09
N SER A 31 2.01 23.74 -17.87
CA SER A 31 1.05 24.77 -17.43
C SER A 31 -0.44 24.39 -17.50
N ALA A 32 -0.80 23.17 -17.90
CA ALA A 32 -2.21 22.77 -18.01
C ALA A 32 -2.75 21.95 -16.82
N ARG A 33 -1.95 21.68 -15.77
CA ARG A 33 -2.40 20.86 -14.62
C ARG A 33 -2.33 21.55 -13.25
N LEU A 34 -2.05 22.85 -13.21
CA LEU A 34 -2.22 23.70 -12.01
C LEU A 34 -3.53 24.52 -12.05
N GLY A 35 -4.50 24.09 -12.87
CA GLY A 35 -5.81 24.73 -13.05
C GLY A 35 -7.00 23.84 -12.66
N ALA A 36 -6.80 22.77 -11.90
CA ALA A 36 -7.88 21.99 -11.27
C ALA A 36 -7.87 22.26 -9.75
N GLY A 37 -7.84 23.53 -9.38
CA GLY A 37 -8.12 23.95 -8.01
C GLY A 37 -9.62 23.83 -7.74
N ALA A 38 -9.95 23.26 -6.58
CA ALA A 38 -11.25 23.34 -5.93
C ALA A 38 -12.43 22.64 -6.61
N VAL A 39 -12.41 21.30 -6.61
CA VAL A 39 -13.64 20.55 -6.33
C VAL A 39 -13.37 19.52 -5.23
N ALA A 40 -12.95 20.01 -4.06
CA ALA A 40 -13.26 19.29 -2.83
C ALA A 40 -14.79 19.40 -2.66
N ARG A 41 -15.54 18.53 -3.35
CA ARG A 41 -16.95 18.27 -3.02
C ARG A 41 -16.97 18.05 -1.50
N LYS A 42 -17.84 18.75 -0.78
CA LYS A 42 -18.17 18.45 0.62
C LYS A 42 -18.65 16.99 0.68
N ARG A 43 -17.73 16.04 0.73
CA ARG A 43 -18.01 14.63 0.92
C ARG A 43 -18.40 14.52 2.40
N GLY A 44 -19.63 14.12 2.69
CA GLY A 44 -20.07 13.84 4.05
C GLY A 44 -19.26 12.70 4.67
N HIS A 45 -19.49 12.41 5.95
CA HIS A 45 -18.84 11.28 6.61
C HIS A 45 -19.10 9.97 5.84
N LEU A 46 -18.03 9.31 5.37
CA LEU A 46 -18.11 8.11 4.55
C LEU A 46 -18.50 6.91 5.41
N ARG A 47 -19.81 6.64 5.47
CA ARG A 47 -20.31 5.50 6.24
C ARG A 47 -19.72 4.20 5.70
N GLY A 48 -19.04 3.45 6.57
CA GLY A 48 -18.40 2.18 6.20
C GLY A 48 -17.00 2.32 5.62
N PHE A 49 -16.44 3.53 5.56
CA PHE A 49 -15.03 3.71 5.25
C PHE A 49 -14.15 3.03 6.32
N PRO A 50 -12.99 2.46 5.94
CA PRO A 50 -12.10 1.81 6.89
C PRO A 50 -11.67 2.73 8.03
N MET A 51 -11.41 2.16 9.20
CA MET A 51 -10.60 2.85 10.20
C MET A 51 -9.22 3.14 9.59
N VAL A 52 -8.63 4.30 9.87
CA VAL A 52 -7.29 4.64 9.40
C VAL A 52 -6.36 4.82 10.59
N ARG A 53 -5.15 4.25 10.50
CA ARG A 53 -4.06 4.48 11.44
C ARG A 53 -2.83 5.01 10.69
N ALA A 54 -2.40 6.21 11.08
CA ALA A 54 -1.13 6.77 10.64
C ALA A 54 -0.03 6.37 11.63
N LEU A 55 0.90 5.52 11.22
CA LEU A 55 2.03 5.11 12.04
C LEU A 55 3.05 6.25 12.11
N VAL A 56 3.33 6.78 13.31
CA VAL A 56 4.20 7.95 13.52
C VAL A 56 5.48 7.53 14.21
N ALA A 57 6.59 7.61 13.49
CA ALA A 57 7.91 7.39 14.09
C ALA A 57 8.24 8.52 15.08
N PRO A 58 9.01 8.24 16.16
CA PRO A 58 9.46 9.25 17.10
C PRO A 58 10.12 10.45 16.39
N GLY A 59 9.70 11.67 16.73
CA GLY A 59 10.25 12.91 16.17
C GLY A 59 9.80 13.26 14.75
N GLN A 60 8.84 12.52 14.17
CA GLN A 60 8.33 12.73 12.81
C GLN A 60 6.97 13.45 12.75
N GLU A 61 6.58 14.16 13.80
CA GLU A 61 5.32 14.90 13.88
C GLU A 61 5.20 15.98 12.80
N ALA A 62 6.33 16.55 12.36
CA ALA A 62 6.34 17.51 11.26
C ALA A 62 5.94 16.87 9.92
N THR A 63 6.36 15.62 9.68
CA THR A 63 6.01 14.89 8.46
C THR A 63 4.56 14.42 8.50
N LEU A 64 4.06 14.02 9.68
CA LEU A 64 2.64 13.71 9.87
C LEU A 64 1.74 14.88 9.40
N LYS A 65 2.11 16.14 9.68
CA LYS A 65 1.34 17.31 9.21
C LYS A 65 1.22 17.38 7.69
N VAL A 66 2.24 16.93 6.96
CA VAL A 66 2.19 16.86 5.48
C VAL A 66 1.19 15.81 5.04
N VAL A 67 1.19 14.64 5.71
CA VAL A 67 0.22 13.58 5.46
C VAL A 67 -1.20 14.04 5.79
N GLU A 68 -1.42 14.67 6.94
CA GLU A 68 -2.71 15.23 7.34
C GLU A 68 -3.26 16.23 6.32
N ASN A 69 -2.40 17.12 5.79
CA ASN A 69 -2.81 18.07 4.75
C ASN A 69 -3.16 17.37 3.43
N ASN A 70 -2.46 16.29 3.09
CA ASN A 70 -2.78 15.49 1.91
C ASN A 70 -4.11 14.74 2.10
N TRP A 71 -4.34 14.16 3.27
CA TRP A 71 -5.62 13.53 3.60
C TRP A 71 -6.76 14.54 3.57
N GLU A 72 -6.58 15.73 4.14
CA GLU A 72 -7.60 16.80 4.11
C GLU A 72 -7.95 17.24 2.69
N ALA A 73 -6.98 17.23 1.77
CA ALA A 73 -7.20 17.63 0.38
C ALA A 73 -8.02 16.61 -0.42
N TYR A 74 -7.91 15.31 -0.09
CA TYR A 74 -8.41 14.23 -0.96
C TYR A 74 -9.41 13.28 -0.30
N HIS A 75 -9.54 13.31 1.03
CA HIS A 75 -10.48 12.51 1.81
C HIS A 75 -11.51 13.40 2.51
N ALA A 76 -12.75 12.91 2.54
CA ALA A 76 -13.84 13.52 3.30
C ALA A 76 -13.52 13.59 4.81
N ASN A 77 -13.35 14.80 5.38
CA ASN A 77 -12.88 14.97 6.77
C ASN A 77 -11.54 14.26 7.01
N GLY A 78 -10.60 14.42 6.07
CA GLY A 78 -9.29 13.78 6.04
C GLY A 78 -8.55 13.75 7.37
N ARG A 79 -8.44 14.91 8.04
CA ARG A 79 -7.75 15.01 9.33
C ARG A 79 -8.40 14.17 10.42
N ASP A 80 -9.72 14.17 10.51
CA ASP A 80 -10.45 13.44 11.55
C ASP A 80 -10.46 11.93 11.28
N ALA A 81 -10.38 11.52 10.01
CA ALA A 81 -10.31 10.12 9.63
C ALA A 81 -8.93 9.49 9.94
N LEU A 82 -7.87 10.27 9.80
CA LEU A 82 -6.49 9.85 10.01
C LEU A 82 -6.12 9.91 11.50
N VAL A 83 -6.23 8.80 12.21
CA VAL A 83 -5.87 8.74 13.64
C VAL A 83 -4.39 8.35 13.78
N PRO A 84 -3.54 9.20 14.39
CA PRO A 84 -2.14 8.86 14.63
C PRO A 84 -1.98 7.70 15.62
N LEU A 85 -1.00 6.84 15.37
CA LEU A 85 -0.51 5.81 16.26
C LEU A 85 1.01 5.96 16.34
N TYR A 86 1.49 6.42 17.48
CA TYR A 86 2.92 6.61 17.71
C TYR A 86 3.60 5.25 17.87
N LEU A 87 4.65 5.05 17.09
CA LEU A 87 5.45 3.83 17.13
C LEU A 87 6.20 3.75 18.46
N PRO A 88 6.38 2.54 19.02
CA PRO A 88 7.15 2.37 20.25
C PRO A 88 8.61 2.76 20.02
N ASP A 89 9.20 3.45 20.98
CA ASP A 89 10.62 3.76 20.99
C ASP A 89 11.38 2.68 21.75
N VAL A 90 11.89 1.70 21.01
CA VAL A 90 12.56 0.52 21.56
C VAL A 90 13.81 0.91 22.36
N SER A 91 14.45 2.04 22.05
CA SER A 91 15.62 2.53 22.78
C SER A 91 15.31 3.01 24.20
N LEU A 92 14.03 3.17 24.55
CA LEU A 92 13.63 3.60 25.89
C LEU A 92 13.11 2.44 26.75
N TRP A 93 13.06 1.23 26.21
CA TRP A 93 12.49 0.07 26.88
C TRP A 93 13.41 -0.46 28.00
N PRO A 94 12.85 -1.13 29.02
CA PRO A 94 11.42 -1.35 29.27
C PRO A 94 10.72 -0.19 30.00
N ASP A 95 11.48 0.81 30.47
CA ASP A 95 10.97 1.84 31.38
C ASP A 95 10.16 2.95 30.67
N GLY A 96 10.22 3.02 29.35
CA GLY A 96 9.53 4.01 28.54
C GLY A 96 9.24 3.54 27.11
N GLY A 97 9.04 4.48 26.20
CA GLY A 97 8.90 4.20 24.77
C GLY A 97 7.68 3.37 24.37
N GLY A 98 6.62 3.36 25.17
CA GLY A 98 5.38 2.63 24.87
C GLY A 98 5.42 1.13 25.18
N PHE A 99 6.46 0.64 25.88
CA PHE A 99 6.62 -0.79 26.18
C PHE A 99 5.45 -1.35 26.98
N ALA A 100 5.03 -0.66 28.04
CA ALA A 100 3.96 -1.11 28.93
C ALA A 100 2.61 -1.11 28.22
N GLU A 101 2.32 -0.06 27.43
CA GLU A 101 1.10 0.08 26.65
C GLU A 101 0.99 -1.02 25.60
N LEU A 102 2.06 -1.25 24.84
CA LEU A 102 2.12 -2.31 23.84
C LEU A 102 2.00 -3.70 24.48
N SER A 103 2.72 -3.95 25.57
CA SER A 103 2.66 -5.20 26.32
C SER A 103 1.26 -5.44 26.89
N ALA A 104 0.54 -4.39 27.31
CA ALA A 104 -0.85 -4.49 27.77
C ALA A 104 -1.83 -4.76 26.62
N VAL A 105 -1.62 -4.17 25.43
CA VAL A 105 -2.42 -4.47 24.24
C VAL A 105 -2.24 -5.92 23.80
N ILE A 106 -1.00 -6.40 23.78
CA ILE A 106 -0.65 -7.76 23.37
C ILE A 106 -1.08 -8.76 24.45
N GLY A 107 -0.64 -8.58 25.70
CA GLY A 107 -0.97 -9.48 26.81
C GLY A 107 -2.45 -9.45 27.24
N GLY A 108 -3.18 -8.39 26.88
CA GLY A 108 -4.63 -8.31 27.09
C GLY A 108 -5.46 -9.05 26.04
N GLU A 109 -4.85 -9.48 24.93
CA GLU A 109 -5.53 -10.20 23.86
C GLU A 109 -5.60 -11.69 24.20
N ARG A 110 -6.74 -12.13 24.73
CA ARG A 110 -6.98 -13.52 25.16
C ARG A 110 -6.85 -14.55 24.04
N ASP A 111 -6.98 -14.11 22.80
CA ASP A 111 -6.91 -14.98 21.62
C ASP A 111 -5.47 -15.20 21.14
N LEU A 112 -4.47 -14.48 21.65
CA LEU A 112 -3.07 -14.83 21.38
C LEU A 112 -2.78 -16.15 22.09
N GLU A 113 -2.52 -17.19 21.30
CA GLU A 113 -2.29 -18.53 21.83
C GLU A 113 -1.10 -18.53 22.79
N GLU A 114 -1.23 -19.28 23.89
CA GLU A 114 -0.15 -19.45 24.87
C GLU A 114 1.11 -19.97 24.14
N GLY A 115 2.23 -19.27 24.32
CA GLY A 115 3.48 -19.59 23.63
C GLY A 115 3.70 -18.86 22.29
N THR A 116 2.80 -17.96 21.86
CA THR A 116 3.06 -17.07 20.71
C THR A 116 4.31 -16.22 20.97
N VAL A 117 5.38 -16.45 20.21
CA VAL A 117 6.64 -15.72 20.34
C VAL A 117 6.70 -14.58 19.34
N ILE A 118 6.72 -13.35 19.85
CA ILE A 118 7.01 -12.14 19.07
C ILE A 118 8.47 -11.79 19.30
N SER A 119 9.35 -12.04 18.32
CA SER A 119 10.80 -11.89 18.50
C SER A 119 11.22 -10.48 18.89
N TYR A 120 10.51 -9.46 18.38
CA TYR A 120 10.77 -8.06 18.71
C TYR A 120 10.35 -7.63 20.11
N LEU A 121 9.66 -8.47 20.88
CA LEU A 121 9.40 -8.25 22.32
C LEU A 121 10.44 -8.93 23.22
N LYS A 122 11.41 -9.65 22.63
CA LYS A 122 12.41 -10.38 23.40
C LYS A 122 13.33 -9.40 24.13
N MET A 123 13.46 -9.59 25.43
CA MET A 123 14.43 -8.92 26.28
C MET A 123 15.58 -9.88 26.62
N LEU A 124 16.81 -9.38 26.65
CA LEU A 124 18.03 -10.13 26.98
C LEU A 124 18.59 -9.64 28.31
N ASP A 125 19.25 -10.53 29.06
CA ASP A 125 20.08 -10.10 30.19
C ASP A 125 21.25 -9.27 29.64
N ARG A 126 21.40 -8.04 30.15
CA ARG A 126 22.41 -7.10 29.65
C ARG A 126 23.81 -7.66 29.80
N LYS A 127 24.16 -8.27 30.94
CA LYS A 127 25.53 -8.77 31.17
C LYS A 127 25.87 -9.88 30.18
N HIS A 128 24.90 -10.75 29.88
CA HIS A 128 25.05 -11.75 28.83
C HIS A 128 25.23 -11.11 27.46
N ALA A 129 24.42 -10.11 27.10
CA ALA A 129 24.56 -9.39 25.84
C ALA A 129 25.94 -8.70 25.70
N GLN A 130 26.47 -8.11 26.78
CA GLN A 130 27.82 -7.53 26.77
C GLN A 130 28.91 -8.60 26.57
N ALA A 131 28.85 -9.69 27.35
CA ALA A 131 29.89 -10.71 27.35
C ALA A 131 29.94 -11.55 26.06
N GLU A 132 28.78 -11.89 25.50
CA GLU A 132 28.67 -12.87 24.41
C GLU A 132 28.32 -12.23 23.06
N LEU A 133 27.66 -11.08 23.06
CA LEU A 133 27.17 -10.41 21.84
C LEU A 133 27.90 -9.08 21.56
N GLY A 134 28.83 -8.67 22.43
CA GLY A 134 29.60 -7.44 22.26
C GLY A 134 28.76 -6.15 22.33
N TYR A 135 27.59 -6.22 22.99
CA TYR A 135 26.75 -5.05 23.19
C TYR A 135 27.42 -4.05 24.14
N GLU A 136 27.43 -2.77 23.77
CA GLU A 136 27.90 -1.69 24.64
C GLU A 136 26.69 -0.80 25.01
N PRO A 137 26.27 -0.75 26.28
CA PRO A 137 25.10 0.01 26.69
C PRO A 137 25.37 1.52 26.61
N ASP A 138 24.35 2.28 26.26
CA ASP A 138 24.34 3.74 26.45
C ASP A 138 24.03 4.13 27.91
N GLU A 139 24.03 5.42 28.20
CA GLU A 139 23.74 5.97 29.54
C GLU A 139 22.38 5.51 30.11
N HIS A 140 21.40 5.25 29.25
CA HIS A 140 20.06 4.79 29.65
C HIS A 140 20.09 3.32 30.04
N HIS A 141 20.68 2.46 29.21
CA HIS A 141 20.70 1.01 29.40
C HIS A 141 21.80 0.54 30.38
N GLU A 142 22.78 1.37 30.71
CA GLU A 142 23.86 1.06 31.66
C GLU A 142 23.37 0.61 33.04
N LYS A 143 22.19 1.08 33.45
CA LYS A 143 21.60 0.77 34.77
C LYS A 143 20.58 -0.34 34.70
N GLN A 144 20.19 -0.78 33.50
CA GLN A 144 19.15 -1.77 33.33
C GLN A 144 19.69 -3.19 33.44
N LYS A 145 18.83 -4.10 33.92
CA LYS A 145 19.15 -5.55 33.94
C LYS A 145 18.83 -6.21 32.60
N LEU A 146 17.73 -5.78 31.98
CA LEU A 146 17.25 -6.32 30.72
C LEU A 146 17.36 -5.25 29.64
N VAL A 147 17.74 -5.66 28.43
CA VAL A 147 17.80 -4.79 27.25
C VAL A 147 17.04 -5.45 26.09
N PRO A 148 16.42 -4.68 25.18
CA PRO A 148 15.74 -5.26 24.02
C PRO A 148 16.70 -6.01 23.10
N ALA A 149 16.32 -7.20 22.64
CA ALA A 149 17.12 -7.94 21.65
C ALA A 149 17.29 -7.13 20.35
N ALA A 150 16.24 -6.44 19.92
CA ALA A 150 16.28 -5.61 18.73
C ALA A 150 17.28 -4.45 18.81
N LEU A 151 17.56 -3.94 20.02
CA LEU A 151 18.60 -2.92 20.25
C LEU A 151 19.99 -3.53 20.11
N VAL A 152 20.21 -4.71 20.68
CA VAL A 152 21.49 -5.44 20.56
C VAL A 152 21.79 -5.78 19.10
N ASP A 153 20.76 -6.12 18.32
CA ASP A 153 20.87 -6.50 16.92
C ASP A 153 20.92 -5.30 15.94
N GLY A 154 20.75 -4.05 16.41
CA GLY A 154 20.68 -2.86 15.56
C GLY A 154 19.45 -2.82 14.64
N MET A 155 18.32 -3.34 15.12
CA MET A 155 17.06 -3.54 14.39
C MET A 155 15.88 -2.78 15.00
N GLU A 156 16.15 -1.71 15.75
CA GLU A 156 15.19 -0.92 16.51
C GLU A 156 14.09 -0.34 15.61
N ASP A 157 14.47 0.24 14.47
CA ASP A 157 13.51 0.83 13.52
C ASP A 157 12.55 -0.24 12.95
N PHE A 158 13.07 -1.42 12.63
CA PHE A 158 12.26 -2.54 12.13
C PHE A 158 11.32 -3.09 13.20
N ALA A 159 11.82 -3.21 14.43
CA ALA A 159 11.02 -3.63 15.58
C ALA A 159 9.91 -2.61 15.86
N SER A 160 10.27 -1.33 15.93
CA SER A 160 9.36 -0.21 16.17
C SER A 160 8.22 -0.19 15.16
N ALA A 161 8.55 -0.20 13.86
CA ALA A 161 7.55 -0.24 12.80
C ALA A 161 6.66 -1.48 12.92
N SER A 162 7.25 -2.67 12.98
CA SER A 162 6.50 -3.94 12.96
C SER A 162 5.53 -4.07 14.14
N LEU A 163 5.96 -3.64 15.33
CA LEU A 163 5.13 -3.62 16.52
C LEU A 163 4.01 -2.57 16.44
N GLY A 164 4.24 -1.43 15.78
CA GLY A 164 3.20 -0.44 15.50
C GLY A 164 2.10 -0.98 14.58
N HIS A 165 2.47 -1.72 13.52
CA HIS A 165 1.49 -2.41 12.67
C HIS A 165 0.68 -3.44 13.47
N LEU A 166 1.35 -4.24 14.29
CA LEU A 166 0.67 -5.22 15.15
C LEU A 166 -0.31 -4.54 16.11
N ALA A 167 0.11 -3.45 16.78
CA ALA A 167 -0.75 -2.67 17.65
C ALA A 167 -1.99 -2.14 16.92
N ALA A 168 -1.81 -1.61 15.70
CA ALA A 168 -2.93 -1.14 14.87
C ALA A 168 -3.93 -2.27 14.54
N TRP A 169 -3.43 -3.47 14.23
CA TRP A 169 -4.29 -4.62 13.93
C TRP A 169 -5.06 -5.09 15.16
N LEU A 170 -4.38 -5.24 16.31
CA LEU A 170 -5.00 -5.67 17.55
C LEU A 170 -6.04 -4.65 18.04
N GLU A 171 -5.74 -3.35 17.94
CA GLU A 171 -6.69 -2.29 18.25
C GLU A 171 -7.93 -2.36 17.34
N ALA A 172 -7.75 -2.47 16.03
CA ALA A 172 -8.87 -2.59 15.09
C ALA A 172 -9.73 -3.84 15.35
N LYS A 173 -9.10 -4.97 15.71
CA LYS A 173 -9.79 -6.20 16.14
C LYS A 173 -10.60 -5.95 17.41
N LYS A 174 -10.00 -5.37 18.45
CA LYS A 174 -10.67 -5.04 19.72
C LYS A 174 -11.88 -4.11 19.52
N LEU A 175 -11.73 -3.13 18.62
CA LEU A 175 -12.79 -2.21 18.23
C LEU A 175 -13.79 -2.80 17.22
N LYS A 176 -13.67 -4.09 16.87
CA LYS A 176 -14.54 -4.84 15.95
C LYS A 176 -14.71 -4.15 14.59
N LYS A 177 -13.65 -3.53 14.09
CA LYS A 177 -13.66 -2.84 12.79
C LYS A 177 -13.77 -3.85 11.65
N LYS A 178 -14.47 -3.45 10.58
CA LYS A 178 -14.65 -4.27 9.37
C LYS A 178 -13.45 -4.24 8.43
N SER A 179 -12.66 -3.18 8.53
CA SER A 179 -11.44 -2.98 7.76
C SER A 179 -10.60 -1.90 8.45
N LEU A 180 -9.30 -1.94 8.16
CA LEU A 180 -8.30 -0.99 8.65
C LEU A 180 -7.37 -0.63 7.50
N ILE A 181 -7.15 0.67 7.27
CA ILE A 181 -6.04 1.19 6.47
C ILE A 181 -4.89 1.49 7.43
N VAL A 182 -3.72 0.95 7.13
CA VAL A 182 -2.48 1.32 7.80
C VAL A 182 -1.66 2.16 6.83
N ASN A 183 -1.24 3.32 7.33
CA ASN A 183 -0.52 4.34 6.57
C ASN A 183 0.74 4.74 7.33
N ASP A 184 1.91 4.68 6.72
CA ASP A 184 3.12 5.24 7.34
C ASP A 184 3.07 6.78 7.37
N TRP A 185 3.75 7.38 8.35
CA TRP A 185 3.84 8.84 8.58
C TRP A 185 4.37 9.68 7.42
N LYS A 186 4.92 9.05 6.37
CA LYS A 186 5.41 9.73 5.16
C LYS A 186 4.58 9.42 3.92
N THR A 187 3.56 8.57 4.04
CA THR A 187 2.82 8.06 2.89
C THR A 187 1.53 8.85 2.70
N LEU A 188 1.35 9.29 1.46
CA LEU A 188 0.27 10.16 1.01
C LEU A 188 -0.79 9.34 0.28
N ILE A 189 -2.03 9.82 0.24
CA ILE A 189 -3.07 9.29 -0.67
C ILE A 189 -2.56 9.34 -2.12
N ALA A 190 -1.78 10.35 -2.48
CA ALA A 190 -1.16 10.47 -3.80
C ALA A 190 -0.20 9.30 -4.16
N ASN A 191 0.22 8.48 -3.19
CA ASN A 191 1.00 7.27 -3.44
C ASN A 191 0.16 6.06 -3.86
N HIS A 192 -1.19 6.11 -3.73
CA HIS A 192 -2.02 5.04 -4.25
C HIS A 192 -1.98 5.01 -5.79
N MET A 193 -2.45 3.92 -6.37
CA MET A 193 -2.26 3.64 -7.80
C MET A 193 -3.36 4.23 -8.69
N GLY A 194 -3.66 5.51 -8.50
CA GLY A 194 -4.64 6.31 -9.22
C GLY A 194 -4.56 7.80 -8.83
N PRO A 195 -5.30 8.71 -9.51
CA PRO A 195 -5.37 10.11 -9.09
C PRO A 195 -5.89 10.22 -7.67
N PRO A 196 -5.28 11.05 -6.82
CA PRO A 196 -5.64 11.14 -5.40
C PRO A 196 -7.13 11.45 -5.17
N GLU A 197 -7.79 12.13 -6.10
CA GLU A 197 -9.22 12.44 -6.06
C GLU A 197 -10.12 11.19 -6.14
N ASP A 198 -9.65 10.12 -6.76
CA ASP A 198 -10.38 8.86 -6.94
C ASP A 198 -10.33 7.97 -5.69
N PHE A 199 -9.46 8.27 -4.72
CA PHE A 199 -9.10 7.38 -3.61
C PHE A 199 -10.32 6.85 -2.85
N ASP A 200 -11.16 7.76 -2.33
CA ASP A 200 -12.35 7.37 -1.54
C ASP A 200 -13.30 6.49 -2.34
N LEU A 201 -13.54 6.89 -3.59
CA LEU A 201 -14.45 6.22 -4.51
C LEU A 201 -13.92 4.82 -4.84
N PHE A 202 -12.62 4.68 -5.05
CA PHE A 202 -11.97 3.39 -5.27
C PHE A 202 -12.06 2.49 -4.03
N ILE A 203 -11.72 2.99 -2.84
CA ILE A 203 -11.77 2.21 -1.60
C ILE A 203 -13.19 1.70 -1.34
N MET A 204 -14.19 2.57 -1.43
CA MET A 204 -15.59 2.18 -1.23
C MET A 204 -16.08 1.22 -2.33
N SER A 205 -15.66 1.42 -3.57
CA SER A 205 -15.95 0.50 -4.67
C SER A 205 -15.34 -0.89 -4.45
N PHE A 206 -14.11 -0.96 -3.94
CA PHE A 206 -13.46 -2.22 -3.60
C PHE A 206 -14.20 -2.95 -2.48
N LEU A 207 -14.60 -2.23 -1.40
CA LEU A 207 -15.34 -2.82 -0.30
C LEU A 207 -16.72 -3.37 -0.73
N ASN A 208 -17.39 -2.68 -1.68
CA ASN A 208 -18.74 -3.04 -2.13
C ASN A 208 -18.76 -4.09 -3.25
N LYS A 209 -17.86 -3.98 -4.22
CA LYS A 209 -17.88 -4.77 -5.47
C LYS A 209 -16.61 -5.58 -5.70
N GLY A 210 -15.66 -5.55 -4.79
CA GLY A 210 -14.42 -6.30 -4.88
C GLY A 210 -14.54 -7.80 -4.61
N PRO A 211 -13.40 -8.48 -4.37
CA PRO A 211 -13.40 -9.90 -4.01
C PRO A 211 -14.19 -10.13 -2.71
N LYS A 212 -15.13 -11.10 -2.70
CA LYS A 212 -15.88 -11.46 -1.48
C LYS A 212 -14.98 -11.98 -0.34
N LYS A 213 -13.81 -12.53 -0.68
CA LYS A 213 -12.81 -13.02 0.26
C LYS A 213 -11.47 -12.35 -0.07
N TRP A 214 -11.03 -11.48 0.82
CA TRP A 214 -9.74 -10.79 0.76
C TRP A 214 -9.20 -10.60 2.18
N ASP A 215 -7.90 -10.53 2.34
CA ASP A 215 -7.23 -10.31 3.62
C ASP A 215 -6.42 -9.00 3.60
N VAL A 216 -5.70 -8.74 2.50
CA VAL A 216 -4.87 -7.54 2.32
C VAL A 216 -5.14 -6.92 0.95
N LEU A 217 -5.27 -5.60 0.89
CA LEU A 217 -5.23 -4.80 -0.33
C LEU A 217 -4.07 -3.82 -0.22
N PHE A 218 -3.01 -4.04 -0.99
CA PHE A 218 -1.92 -3.08 -1.12
C PHE A 218 -2.37 -1.87 -1.94
N LEU A 219 -2.18 -0.68 -1.38
CA LEU A 219 -2.67 0.55 -1.99
C LEU A 219 -1.62 1.21 -2.89
N ASP A 220 -0.34 0.96 -2.64
CA ASP A 220 0.79 1.60 -3.32
C ASP A 220 1.55 0.71 -4.31
N LYS A 221 1.18 -0.57 -4.47
CA LYS A 221 2.00 -1.53 -5.24
C LYS A 221 1.71 -1.54 -6.73
N GLY A 222 0.46 -1.45 -7.13
CA GLY A 222 0.07 -1.60 -8.54
C GLY A 222 0.35 -2.99 -9.05
N GLU A 223 1.09 -3.05 -10.13
CA GLU A 223 1.54 -4.30 -10.76
C GLU A 223 2.73 -4.96 -10.03
N ARG A 224 3.39 -4.22 -9.13
CA ARG A 224 4.53 -4.73 -8.37
C ARG A 224 4.10 -5.86 -7.45
N GLY A 225 4.76 -7.02 -7.55
CA GLY A 225 4.45 -8.22 -6.77
C GLY A 225 3.35 -9.10 -7.38
N VAL A 226 2.77 -8.72 -8.51
CA VAL A 226 1.79 -9.51 -9.26
C VAL A 226 2.52 -10.45 -10.22
N ASP A 227 2.10 -11.72 -10.25
CA ASP A 227 2.63 -12.68 -11.22
C ASP A 227 2.35 -12.23 -12.66
N PRO A 228 3.30 -12.41 -13.60
CA PRO A 228 3.13 -11.99 -15.00
C PRO A 228 1.87 -12.55 -15.69
N GLU A 229 1.44 -13.76 -15.33
CA GLU A 229 0.19 -14.34 -15.84
C GLU A 229 -1.06 -13.69 -15.25
N ALA A 230 -1.01 -13.25 -13.98
CA ALA A 230 -2.10 -12.54 -13.33
C ALA A 230 -2.23 -11.09 -13.84
N LEU A 231 -1.14 -10.49 -14.31
CA LEU A 231 -1.16 -9.18 -14.99
C LEU A 231 -2.01 -9.20 -16.27
N LYS A 232 -1.92 -10.29 -17.05
CA LYS A 232 -2.70 -10.47 -18.29
C LYS A 232 -4.20 -10.65 -18.04
N LYS A 233 -4.58 -11.06 -16.83
CA LYS A 233 -5.97 -11.36 -16.44
C LYS A 233 -6.26 -10.76 -15.06
N PRO A 234 -6.56 -9.44 -15.00
CA PRO A 234 -6.98 -8.80 -13.77
C PRO A 234 -8.12 -9.59 -13.10
N PHE A 235 -8.08 -9.68 -11.77
CA PHE A 235 -9.12 -10.38 -11.00
C PHE A 235 -10.47 -9.67 -11.11
N ALA A 236 -10.45 -8.34 -11.15
CA ALA A 236 -11.62 -7.52 -11.41
C ALA A 236 -11.22 -6.26 -12.17
N THR A 237 -12.19 -5.71 -12.91
CA THR A 237 -12.11 -4.36 -13.47
C THR A 237 -13.28 -3.57 -12.92
N PHE A 238 -13.00 -2.41 -12.34
CA PHE A 238 -14.02 -1.46 -11.89
C PHE A 238 -14.11 -0.31 -12.90
N ARG A 239 -15.34 0.05 -13.26
CA ARG A 239 -15.65 1.21 -14.10
C ARG A 239 -16.62 2.13 -13.40
N ASN A 240 -16.38 3.42 -13.53
CA ASN A 240 -17.21 4.49 -13.03
C ASN A 240 -17.16 5.61 -14.08
N ASP A 241 -18.28 6.26 -14.35
CA ASP A 241 -18.37 7.37 -15.30
C ASP A 241 -17.60 8.61 -14.83
N GLU A 242 -17.30 8.71 -13.53
CA GLU A 242 -16.45 9.75 -12.94
C GLU A 242 -14.95 9.48 -13.15
N TRP A 243 -14.56 8.25 -13.48
CA TRP A 243 -13.16 7.92 -13.72
C TRP A 243 -12.82 8.03 -15.20
N SER A 244 -11.68 8.67 -15.50
CA SER A 244 -11.20 8.77 -16.88
C SER A 244 -10.83 7.42 -17.48
N GLU A 245 -10.41 6.47 -16.65
CA GLU A 245 -9.98 5.12 -17.03
C GLU A 245 -10.38 4.11 -15.93
N PRO A 246 -10.61 2.84 -16.27
CA PRO A 246 -10.98 1.83 -15.30
C PRO A 246 -9.83 1.50 -14.34
N TYR A 247 -10.21 1.05 -13.14
CA TYR A 247 -9.30 0.43 -12.19
C TYR A 247 -9.24 -1.07 -12.39
N LEU A 248 -8.02 -1.60 -12.42
CA LEU A 248 -7.72 -3.02 -12.47
C LEU A 248 -7.33 -3.49 -11.08
N VAL A 249 -7.90 -4.61 -10.64
CA VAL A 249 -7.57 -5.25 -9.37
C VAL A 249 -6.88 -6.57 -9.68
N PHE A 250 -5.71 -6.78 -9.11
CA PHE A 250 -4.87 -7.95 -9.33
C PHE A 250 -4.77 -8.78 -8.07
N ARG A 251 -4.70 -10.11 -8.21
CA ARG A 251 -4.18 -10.95 -7.12
C ARG A 251 -2.69 -10.65 -7.00
N ASN A 252 -2.23 -10.33 -5.80
CA ASN A 252 -0.85 -9.95 -5.56
C ASN A 252 -0.21 -10.99 -4.63
N ARG A 253 0.83 -11.68 -5.11
CA ARG A 253 1.58 -12.67 -4.32
C ARG A 253 2.83 -12.08 -3.68
N ALA A 254 3.00 -10.75 -3.75
CA ALA A 254 4.17 -10.02 -3.29
C ALA A 254 5.49 -10.58 -3.86
N ALA A 255 5.45 -11.12 -5.09
CA ALA A 255 6.59 -11.77 -5.72
C ALA A 255 7.74 -10.77 -5.93
N GLY A 256 8.84 -10.95 -5.18
CA GLY A 256 10.04 -10.11 -5.28
C GLY A 256 9.84 -8.65 -4.82
N VAL A 257 8.76 -8.34 -4.10
CA VAL A 257 8.45 -6.98 -3.66
C VAL A 257 8.06 -6.98 -2.18
N ALA A 258 8.84 -6.28 -1.37
CA ALA A 258 8.56 -5.99 0.03
C ALA A 258 8.01 -4.56 0.21
N GLY A 259 7.58 -4.25 1.43
CA GLY A 259 7.13 -2.95 1.92
C GLY A 259 5.66 -2.92 2.33
N ALA A 260 5.40 -2.44 3.56
CA ALA A 260 4.07 -2.34 4.17
C ALA A 260 3.66 -0.88 4.43
N SER A 261 4.05 0.06 3.58
CA SER A 261 3.86 1.50 3.81
C SER A 261 2.43 2.00 3.68
N PHE A 262 1.63 1.38 2.79
CA PHE A 262 0.25 1.79 2.58
C PHE A 262 -0.63 0.65 2.07
N TYR A 263 -1.49 0.16 2.95
CA TYR A 263 -2.33 -0.99 2.67
C TYR A 263 -3.59 -0.99 3.53
N MET A 264 -4.56 -1.77 3.10
CA MET A 264 -5.80 -2.03 3.81
C MET A 264 -5.89 -3.51 4.17
N VAL A 265 -6.43 -3.83 5.35
CA VAL A 265 -6.71 -5.19 5.79
C VAL A 265 -8.19 -5.38 6.09
N SER A 266 -8.67 -6.62 5.95
CA SER A 266 -10.07 -6.98 6.14
C SER A 266 -10.38 -7.45 7.55
N GLU A 267 -11.66 -7.51 7.91
CA GLU A 267 -12.14 -8.18 9.14
C GLU A 267 -11.66 -9.64 9.23
N SER A 268 -11.59 -10.35 8.09
CA SER A 268 -11.10 -11.73 8.03
C SER A 268 -9.63 -11.80 8.43
N PHE A 269 -8.80 -10.89 7.93
CA PHE A 269 -7.41 -10.78 8.36
C PHE A 269 -7.31 -10.52 9.86
N LEU A 270 -7.99 -9.48 10.35
CA LEU A 270 -7.94 -9.09 11.77
C LEU A 270 -8.33 -10.24 12.70
N LYS A 271 -9.31 -11.06 12.32
CA LYS A 271 -9.70 -12.25 13.10
C LYS A 271 -8.65 -13.36 13.09
N LYS A 272 -7.91 -13.52 11.98
CA LYS A 272 -6.87 -14.54 11.83
C LYS A 272 -5.53 -14.15 12.47
N VAL A 273 -5.29 -12.86 12.73
CA VAL A 273 -4.00 -12.36 13.28
C VAL A 273 -3.46 -13.25 14.40
N PRO A 274 -4.22 -13.60 15.45
CA PRO A 274 -3.67 -14.45 16.52
C PRO A 274 -3.18 -15.82 16.04
N SER A 275 -4.00 -16.54 15.25
CA SER A 275 -3.61 -17.83 14.67
C SER A 275 -2.41 -17.74 13.71
N LEU A 276 -2.29 -16.62 12.98
CA LEU A 276 -1.15 -16.40 12.08
C LEU A 276 0.13 -16.15 12.88
N LEU A 277 0.06 -15.40 13.99
CA LEU A 277 1.21 -15.15 14.86
C LEU A 277 1.68 -16.43 15.58
N ALA A 278 0.76 -17.32 15.93
CA ALA A 278 1.09 -18.62 16.53
C ALA A 278 1.76 -19.57 15.53
N GLN A 279 1.33 -19.54 14.25
CA GLN A 279 1.84 -20.44 13.21
C GLN A 279 3.10 -19.92 12.50
N PHE A 280 3.22 -18.60 12.35
CA PHE A 280 4.26 -17.95 11.57
C PHE A 280 4.97 -16.92 12.42
N GLN A 281 6.25 -17.16 12.70
CA GLN A 281 7.10 -16.25 13.48
C GLN A 281 6.98 -14.81 12.97
N PHE A 282 6.59 -13.90 13.85
CA PHE A 282 6.44 -12.49 13.50
C PHE A 282 7.80 -11.80 13.46
N THR A 283 8.26 -11.51 12.24
CA THR A 283 9.50 -10.78 11.94
C THR A 283 9.16 -9.39 11.41
N ALA A 284 9.99 -8.81 10.53
CA ALA A 284 9.68 -7.56 9.86
C ALA A 284 8.33 -7.66 9.14
N VAL A 285 7.42 -6.73 9.46
CA VAL A 285 6.01 -6.77 9.02
C VAL A 285 5.85 -6.92 7.50
N ASP A 286 6.75 -6.29 6.75
CA ASP A 286 6.73 -6.31 5.30
C ASP A 286 7.12 -7.69 4.74
N GLY A 287 8.18 -8.30 5.25
CA GLY A 287 8.59 -9.66 4.93
C GLY A 287 7.54 -10.69 5.37
N TRP A 288 6.93 -10.49 6.54
CA TRP A 288 5.89 -11.36 7.07
C TRP A 288 4.62 -11.33 6.19
N LEU A 289 4.10 -10.15 5.87
CA LEU A 289 2.96 -10.02 4.95
C LEU A 289 3.28 -10.58 3.56
N SER A 290 4.44 -10.24 2.99
CA SER A 290 4.84 -10.73 1.67
C SER A 290 4.92 -12.26 1.63
N THR A 291 5.50 -12.89 2.65
CA THR A 291 5.59 -14.36 2.76
C THR A 291 4.21 -14.99 2.82
N LEU A 292 3.32 -14.49 3.69
CA LEU A 292 1.97 -15.04 3.82
C LEU A 292 1.11 -14.83 2.57
N CYS A 293 1.28 -13.72 1.85
CA CYS A 293 0.64 -13.49 0.55
C CYS A 293 1.17 -14.44 -0.53
N ARG A 294 2.50 -14.63 -0.60
CA ARG A 294 3.18 -15.51 -1.56
C ARG A 294 2.74 -16.96 -1.40
N ASP A 295 2.72 -17.42 -0.15
CA ASP A 295 2.47 -18.82 0.21
C ASP A 295 0.96 -19.13 0.28
N GLY A 296 0.10 -18.14 -0.02
CA GLY A 296 -1.34 -18.31 -0.14
C GLY A 296 -2.10 -18.37 1.20
N GLN A 297 -1.42 -18.10 2.31
CA GLN A 297 -2.03 -18.00 3.64
C GLN A 297 -2.96 -16.78 3.74
N LEU A 298 -2.61 -15.70 3.03
CA LEU A 298 -3.41 -14.50 2.90
C LEU A 298 -3.87 -14.28 1.45
N LYS A 299 -5.13 -13.86 1.30
CA LYS A 299 -5.69 -13.44 0.01
C LYS A 299 -5.38 -11.97 -0.24
N CYS A 300 -4.25 -11.74 -0.91
CA CYS A 300 -3.74 -10.41 -1.12
C CYS A 300 -4.05 -9.89 -2.53
N PHE A 301 -4.34 -8.59 -2.59
CA PHE A 301 -4.67 -7.88 -3.82
C PHE A 301 -3.87 -6.59 -3.91
N SER A 302 -3.73 -6.08 -5.13
CA SER A 302 -3.31 -4.71 -5.41
C SER A 302 -4.20 -4.15 -6.50
N HIS A 303 -4.08 -2.86 -6.77
CA HIS A 303 -4.89 -2.20 -7.78
C HIS A 303 -4.07 -1.18 -8.56
N MET A 304 -4.55 -0.82 -9.75
CA MET A 304 -3.99 0.27 -10.54
C MET A 304 -5.02 0.81 -11.53
N ARG A 305 -5.12 2.12 -11.70
CA ARG A 305 -5.83 2.71 -12.84
C ARG A 305 -5.05 2.41 -14.12
N ARG A 306 -5.74 2.00 -15.17
CA ARG A 306 -5.13 1.43 -16.40
C ARG A 306 -3.97 2.25 -17.00
N ASP A 307 -4.00 3.57 -16.87
CA ASP A 307 -3.06 4.54 -17.44
C ASP A 307 -2.15 5.22 -16.38
N TRP A 308 -2.15 4.73 -15.14
CA TRP A 308 -1.58 5.47 -14.01
C TRP A 308 -0.06 5.71 -14.09
N PHE A 309 0.68 4.90 -14.84
CA PHE A 309 2.10 5.13 -15.08
C PHE A 309 2.32 6.28 -16.07
N PHE A 310 2.31 7.53 -15.60
CA PHE A 310 2.62 8.74 -16.39
C PHE A 310 1.78 8.87 -17.69
N GLY A 311 0.55 8.36 -17.71
CA GLY A 311 -0.29 8.34 -18.92
C GLY A 311 0.09 7.26 -19.94
N PHE A 312 0.97 6.33 -19.56
CA PHE A 312 1.30 5.15 -20.35
C PHE A 312 0.45 3.96 -19.91
N THR A 313 -0.15 3.28 -20.88
CA THR A 313 -0.70 1.95 -20.69
C THR A 313 0.43 0.91 -20.82
N PRO A 314 0.67 0.08 -19.78
CA PRO A 314 1.62 -1.02 -19.85
C PRO A 314 1.41 -1.92 -21.07
N GLU A 315 2.49 -2.45 -21.66
CA GLU A 315 2.46 -3.25 -22.90
C GLU A 315 1.44 -4.39 -22.84
N HIS A 316 1.39 -5.11 -21.71
CA HIS A 316 0.51 -6.26 -21.55
C HIS A 316 -0.97 -5.88 -21.45
N LEU A 317 -1.30 -4.60 -21.24
CA LEU A 317 -2.66 -4.06 -21.22
C LEU A 317 -3.06 -3.40 -22.55
N LYS A 318 -2.16 -3.30 -23.54
CA LYS A 318 -2.49 -2.74 -24.86
C LYS A 318 -3.52 -3.62 -25.55
N GLY A 319 -4.65 -3.03 -25.97
CA GLY A 319 -5.76 -3.75 -26.61
C GLY A 319 -6.62 -4.60 -25.67
N HIS A 320 -6.34 -4.60 -24.35
CA HIS A 320 -7.18 -5.30 -23.38
C HIS A 320 -8.53 -4.59 -23.22
N HIS A 321 -9.63 -5.17 -23.70
CA HIS A 321 -10.97 -4.66 -23.44
C HIS A 321 -11.65 -5.63 -22.47
N PRO A 322 -11.70 -5.32 -21.16
CA PRO A 322 -12.27 -6.25 -20.19
C PRO A 322 -13.76 -6.44 -20.52
N PRO A 323 -14.20 -7.66 -20.91
CA PRO A 323 -15.58 -7.93 -21.28
C PRO A 323 -16.53 -7.86 -20.07
N ASP A 324 -16.00 -8.10 -18.86
CA ASP A 324 -16.76 -8.22 -17.61
C ASP A 324 -16.42 -7.12 -16.59
N ALA A 325 -16.43 -5.85 -17.04
CA ALA A 325 -16.19 -4.73 -16.14
C ALA A 325 -17.37 -4.53 -15.19
N ARG A 326 -17.09 -4.49 -13.88
CA ARG A 326 -18.09 -4.19 -12.86
C ARG A 326 -18.31 -2.69 -12.83
N VAL A 327 -19.53 -2.26 -13.12
CA VAL A 327 -19.95 -0.89 -12.87
C VAL A 327 -20.03 -0.70 -11.36
N VAL A 328 -19.28 0.27 -10.85
CA VAL A 328 -19.27 0.61 -9.43
C VAL A 328 -20.09 1.90 -9.22
N PRO A 329 -20.72 2.08 -8.04
CA PRO A 329 -21.57 3.25 -7.82
C PRO A 329 -20.78 4.55 -7.90
N THR A 330 -21.43 5.62 -8.34
CA THR A 330 -20.90 6.99 -8.36
C THR A 330 -20.64 7.51 -6.94
N ALA A 331 -19.84 8.57 -6.84
CA ALA A 331 -19.63 9.34 -5.62
C ALA A 331 -20.98 9.73 -5.01
N GLU A 332 -21.90 10.26 -5.80
CA GLU A 332 -23.24 10.65 -5.37
C GLU A 332 -24.00 9.49 -4.69
N LEU A 333 -24.02 8.30 -5.32
CA LEU A 333 -24.68 7.13 -4.77
C LEU A 333 -24.02 6.58 -3.49
N LEU A 334 -22.70 6.72 -3.35
CA LEU A 334 -21.97 6.29 -2.16
C LEU A 334 -22.06 7.30 -1.01
N PHE A 335 -22.19 8.59 -1.34
CA PHE A 335 -22.02 9.69 -0.38
C PHE A 335 -23.35 10.34 0.03
N GLU A 336 -24.41 10.28 -0.78
CA GLU A 336 -25.73 10.83 -0.45
C GLU A 336 -26.72 9.78 0.09
N ALA A 337 -26.57 8.50 -0.27
CA ALA A 337 -27.59 7.47 0.02
C ALA A 337 -27.60 6.90 1.45
N GLY A 338 -26.78 7.41 2.39
CA GLY A 338 -26.78 6.92 3.78
C GLY A 338 -26.57 5.40 3.95
N GLY A 339 -26.07 4.70 2.92
CA GLY A 339 -25.79 3.26 2.95
C GLY A 339 -27.00 2.33 2.84
N VAL A 340 -28.04 2.65 2.05
CA VAL A 340 -29.05 1.65 1.66
C VAL A 340 -29.09 1.50 0.14
N ILE A 341 -28.32 0.55 -0.39
CA ILE A 341 -28.61 -0.03 -1.69
C ILE A 341 -29.50 -1.25 -1.40
N ARG A 342 -30.82 -1.09 -1.57
CA ARG A 342 -31.74 -2.24 -1.62
C ARG A 342 -31.42 -3.05 -2.87
N ASP A 343 -31.25 -4.36 -2.72
CA ASP A 343 -31.25 -5.30 -3.83
C ASP A 343 -32.53 -5.09 -4.65
N SER A 344 -32.42 -4.56 -5.86
CA SER A 344 -33.51 -4.52 -6.83
C SER A 344 -33.46 -5.78 -7.69
N GLU A 345 -33.79 -6.93 -7.09
CA GLU A 345 -34.35 -8.05 -7.83
C GLU A 345 -35.88 -8.06 -7.66
N LYS A 346 -36.59 -8.09 -8.81
CA LYS A 346 -38.05 -8.21 -9.01
C LYS A 346 -38.79 -6.89 -8.78
N THR A 347 -39.59 -6.34 -9.70
CA THR A 347 -40.68 -6.92 -10.54
C THR A 347 -41.09 -5.84 -11.55
N PHE A 348 -41.37 -6.13 -12.83
CA PHE A 348 -42.69 -6.04 -13.51
C PHE A 348 -42.43 -6.50 -14.97
N SER A 349 -42.88 -7.67 -15.46
CA SER A 349 -44.19 -7.93 -16.14
C SER A 349 -44.77 -6.69 -16.82
N GLY A 350 -44.91 -6.57 -18.13
CA GLY A 350 -45.62 -7.45 -19.06
C GLY A 350 -46.82 -6.67 -19.62
N ASP A 351 -47.03 -6.73 -20.95
CA ASP A 351 -48.16 -6.22 -21.76
C ASP A 351 -48.29 -4.70 -22.00
N GLU A 352 -48.69 -4.18 -23.17
CA GLU A 352 -48.94 -4.73 -24.52
C GLU A 352 -49.06 -3.51 -25.49
N THR A 353 -48.74 -3.72 -26.78
CA THR A 353 -49.25 -3.08 -28.04
C THR A 353 -49.72 -1.60 -28.07
N LYS A 354 -49.44 -0.73 -29.07
CA LYS A 354 -49.72 -0.87 -30.53
C LYS A 354 -49.23 0.37 -31.34
N LYS A 355 -48.72 0.10 -32.55
CA LYS A 355 -48.91 0.78 -33.88
C LYS A 355 -48.55 2.25 -34.17
N GLY A 356 -47.89 2.41 -35.34
CA GLY A 356 -47.96 3.55 -36.29
C GLY A 356 -46.62 3.83 -36.98
N GLU A 357 -46.29 3.13 -38.07
CA GLU A 357 -46.14 3.64 -39.47
C GLU A 357 -44.88 4.52 -39.71
N GLU A 358 -43.87 4.00 -40.44
CA GLU A 358 -43.61 4.21 -41.91
C GLU A 358 -43.14 5.65 -42.23
N ALA A 359 -42.12 5.94 -43.04
CA ALA A 359 -41.42 5.21 -44.12
C ALA A 359 -40.05 5.88 -44.40
N GLY A 360 -39.18 5.23 -45.17
CA GLY A 360 -38.03 5.88 -45.81
C GLY A 360 -36.90 4.95 -46.26
N GLU A 361 -37.15 4.17 -47.32
CA GLU A 361 -36.17 3.42 -48.11
C GLU A 361 -35.04 4.33 -48.64
N GLY A 362 -33.76 3.93 -48.60
CA GLY A 362 -33.11 3.30 -49.76
C GLY A 362 -31.82 4.05 -50.19
N PRO A 363 -31.01 3.53 -51.14
CA PRO A 363 -29.74 2.87 -50.81
C PRO A 363 -28.50 3.36 -51.61
N GLY A 364 -27.30 2.81 -51.30
CA GLY A 364 -26.12 2.82 -52.20
C GLY A 364 -24.79 2.49 -51.50
N LEU A 365 -24.27 1.25 -51.51
CA LEU A 365 -23.36 0.63 -52.50
C LEU A 365 -22.04 1.41 -52.79
N GLY A 366 -20.89 0.78 -52.48
CA GLY A 366 -19.64 1.02 -53.23
C GLY A 366 -18.31 0.97 -52.45
N THR A 367 -17.66 -0.21 -52.43
CA THR A 367 -16.24 -0.50 -52.79
C THR A 367 -15.13 0.55 -52.50
N ALA A 368 -13.89 0.28 -52.04
CA ALA A 368 -12.97 -0.82 -52.32
C ALA A 368 -11.70 -0.76 -51.43
N LYS A 369 -11.05 -1.93 -51.34
CA LYS A 369 -9.69 -2.28 -50.92
C LYS A 369 -8.57 -1.22 -51.12
N LYS A 370 -7.64 -1.15 -50.16
CA LYS A 370 -6.17 -1.25 -50.41
C LYS A 370 -5.35 -1.43 -49.12
N ALA A 371 -4.55 -2.50 -49.10
CA ALA A 371 -3.32 -2.69 -48.31
C ALA A 371 -2.26 -3.26 -49.28
N PRO A 372 -0.96 -3.38 -48.95
CA PRO A 372 -0.14 -2.74 -47.92
C PRO A 372 1.16 -2.11 -48.51
N LYS A 373 1.96 -1.40 -47.71
CA LYS A 373 3.39 -1.22 -48.00
C LYS A 373 4.25 -1.64 -46.81
N LYS A 374 4.94 -2.78 -46.98
CA LYS A 374 6.10 -3.21 -46.19
C LYS A 374 7.25 -2.21 -46.39
N LYS A 375 7.95 -1.85 -45.31
CA LYS A 375 9.39 -1.53 -45.40
C LYS A 375 10.12 -2.09 -44.16
N ARG A 376 11.28 -2.67 -44.47
CA ARG A 376 12.15 -3.51 -43.65
C ARG A 376 12.77 -2.83 -42.43
N GLU A 377 12.89 -3.65 -41.38
CA GLU A 377 13.95 -3.80 -40.36
C GLU A 377 15.05 -2.73 -40.22
N ARG A 378 15.26 -2.34 -38.95
CA ARG A 378 16.59 -2.31 -38.34
C ARG A 378 16.52 -3.03 -36.99
N LYS A 379 17.14 -4.21 -36.92
CA LYS A 379 17.51 -4.87 -35.67
C LYS A 379 18.57 -4.03 -34.98
N VAL A 380 18.33 -3.65 -33.73
CA VAL A 380 19.40 -3.34 -32.78
C VAL A 380 19.25 -4.33 -31.63
N SER A 381 20.09 -5.36 -31.66
CA SER A 381 20.37 -6.26 -30.56
C SER A 381 21.08 -5.48 -29.46
N ARG A 382 20.56 -5.51 -28.23
CA ARG A 382 21.35 -5.19 -27.05
C ARG A 382 21.16 -6.30 -26.01
N ALA A 383 22.08 -7.26 -26.10
CA ALA A 383 22.45 -8.08 -24.97
C ALA A 383 23.30 -7.25 -23.99
N ALA A 384 23.31 -7.70 -22.73
CA ALA A 384 24.16 -7.28 -21.62
C ALA A 384 23.81 -5.93 -20.95
N ALA A 385 23.03 -6.02 -19.87
CA ALA A 385 23.41 -5.50 -18.55
C ALA A 385 22.44 -6.06 -17.48
N LEU A 386 22.43 -7.39 -17.31
CA LEU A 386 22.08 -8.01 -16.04
C LEU A 386 23.40 -8.22 -15.30
N GLY A 387 23.56 -7.50 -14.20
CA GLY A 387 24.47 -7.89 -13.12
C GLY A 387 23.61 -8.16 -11.91
N TRP A 388 24.03 -9.14 -11.11
CA TRP A 388 23.39 -9.69 -9.90
C TRP A 388 22.54 -10.94 -10.17
N ALA A 389 23.25 -12.04 -10.36
CA ALA A 389 22.78 -13.39 -10.12
C ALA A 389 22.84 -13.70 -8.60
N PRO A 390 22.00 -14.62 -8.11
CA PRO A 390 21.83 -14.95 -6.69
C PRO A 390 22.95 -15.87 -6.18
N LEU A 391 23.29 -15.75 -4.90
CA LEU A 391 24.07 -16.76 -4.19
C LEU A 391 23.11 -17.82 -3.64
N ASP A 392 23.17 -19.00 -4.24
CA ASP A 392 22.59 -20.23 -3.72
C ASP A 392 23.36 -20.69 -2.47
N ALA A 393 22.59 -21.23 -1.53
CA ALA A 393 23.08 -22.04 -0.43
C ALA A 393 23.51 -23.43 -0.92
N SER A 394 24.67 -23.90 -0.48
CA SER A 394 24.90 -25.32 -0.22
C SER A 394 26.04 -25.50 0.78
N ASP A 395 25.68 -26.21 1.84
CA ASP A 395 26.48 -26.80 2.89
C ASP A 395 27.51 -27.82 2.31
N ASP A 396 28.69 -27.90 2.92
CA ASP A 396 29.45 -29.13 3.19
C ASP A 396 30.89 -28.78 3.66
N GLY A 397 31.22 -29.23 4.87
CA GLY A 397 32.44 -28.84 5.59
C GLY A 397 33.71 -29.61 5.23
N ALA A 398 34.81 -29.19 5.85
CA ALA A 398 35.89 -30.03 6.39
C ALA A 398 37.09 -29.17 6.83
N ARG A 399 37.51 -29.42 8.08
CA ARG A 399 38.80 -29.10 8.75
C ARG A 399 38.98 -27.71 9.34
#